data_AF-A0A3L5TWS0-F1
#
_entry.id   AF-A0A3L5TWS0-F1
#
_cell.length_a   1.000
_cell.length_b   1.000
_cell.length_c   1.000
_cell.angle_alpha   90.00
_cell.angle_beta   90.00
_cell.angle_gamma   90.00
#
_symmetry.space_group_name_H-M   'P 1'
#
loop_
_entity.id
_entity.type
_entity.pdbx_description
1 polymer ?
#
loop_
_entity_poly.entity_id
_entity_poly.type
_entity_poly.pdbx_seq_one_letter_code
_entity_poly.pdbx_strand_id
1 'polypeptide(L)'
;MSVTDESYVDETRVRQTEAQNCANQHIENCTAAYYSSLRDSAGDFGAVCSVINTYSECLQTFSDCNSTAVHEAIAAANTTLYQSGCEIEAQNCSTKQIMSCTTAYGNTIRESPRTKEAICSVTNTYMECLQTYSSHCNSNAVHEAIADANMTLYQSGCDL
;
A
#
# COMPACT_ATOMS: atom_id res chain seq x y z
N MET A 1 -14.16 -2.75 44.27
CA MET A 1 -14.88 -3.48 43.22
C MET A 1 -14.24 -3.08 41.91
N SER A 2 -13.25 -3.85 41.45
CA SER A 2 -12.54 -3.61 40.19
C SER A 2 -13.16 -4.54 39.16
N VAL A 3 -13.98 -3.97 38.29
CA VAL A 3 -14.60 -4.67 37.16
C VAL A 3 -13.82 -4.27 35.92
N THR A 4 -13.58 -5.26 35.07
CA THR A 4 -13.12 -5.23 33.67
C THR A 4 -11.67 -4.85 33.38
N ASP A 5 -10.83 -5.87 33.23
CA ASP A 5 -9.67 -5.83 32.32
C ASP A 5 -9.53 -7.13 31.48
N GLU A 6 -10.15 -8.25 31.91
CA GLU A 6 -10.06 -9.51 31.16
C GLU A 6 -11.00 -9.62 29.94
N SER A 7 -12.12 -8.90 29.88
CA SER A 7 -13.06 -9.03 28.74
C SER A 7 -12.68 -8.19 27.51
N TYR A 8 -11.85 -7.16 27.66
CA TYR A 8 -11.45 -6.27 26.56
C TYR A 8 -10.30 -6.85 25.73
N VAL A 9 -9.40 -7.59 26.39
CA VAL A 9 -8.28 -8.29 25.75
C VAL A 9 -8.79 -9.45 24.89
N ASP A 10 -9.86 -10.12 25.32
CA ASP A 10 -10.44 -11.26 24.59
C ASP A 10 -11.11 -10.81 23.27
N GLU A 11 -11.91 -9.74 23.28
CA GLU A 11 -12.51 -9.20 22.05
C GLU A 11 -11.48 -8.69 21.04
N THR A 12 -10.39 -8.07 21.51
CA THR A 12 -9.33 -7.54 20.63
C THR A 12 -8.57 -8.68 19.96
N ARG A 13 -8.29 -9.75 20.72
CA ARG A 13 -7.62 -10.95 20.23
C ARG A 13 -8.49 -11.74 19.25
N VAL A 14 -9.80 -11.83 19.52
CA VAL A 14 -10.76 -12.46 18.60
C VAL A 14 -10.83 -11.69 17.28
N ARG A 15 -10.96 -10.36 17.30
CA ARG A 15 -10.96 -9.53 16.09
C ARG A 15 -9.66 -9.63 15.27
N GLN A 16 -8.51 -9.66 15.94
CA GLN A 16 -7.22 -9.88 15.26
C GLN A 16 -7.16 -11.28 14.62
N THR A 17 -7.65 -12.31 15.30
CA THR A 17 -7.66 -13.69 14.78
C THR A 17 -8.62 -13.82 13.60
N GLU A 18 -9.79 -13.17 13.64
CA GLU A 18 -10.77 -13.16 12.55
C GLU A 18 -10.26 -12.40 11.33
N ALA A 19 -9.66 -11.21 11.52
CA ALA A 19 -9.01 -10.45 10.45
C ALA A 19 -7.86 -11.22 9.78
N GLN A 20 -7.08 -11.96 10.58
CA GLN A 20 -5.97 -12.77 10.09
C GLN A 20 -6.44 -14.04 9.36
N ASN A 21 -7.52 -14.67 9.82
CA ASN A 21 -8.15 -15.79 9.13
C ASN A 21 -8.80 -15.36 7.80
N CYS A 22 -9.48 -14.21 7.79
CA CYS A 22 -10.00 -13.55 6.57
C CYS A 22 -8.87 -13.36 5.56
N ALA A 23 -7.78 -12.72 5.99
CA ALA A 23 -6.62 -12.47 5.15
C ALA A 23 -6.02 -13.75 4.57
N ASN A 24 -5.73 -14.75 5.42
CA ASN A 24 -5.05 -15.96 4.98
C ASN A 24 -5.88 -16.75 3.96
N GLN A 25 -7.19 -16.93 4.21
CA GLN A 25 -8.05 -17.69 3.30
C GLN A 25 -8.16 -17.00 1.93
N HIS A 26 -8.29 -15.68 1.90
CA HIS A 26 -8.40 -14.93 0.65
C HIS A 26 -7.07 -14.86 -0.12
N ILE A 27 -5.95 -14.65 0.58
CA ILE A 27 -4.61 -14.69 -0.02
C ILE A 27 -4.34 -16.06 -0.62
N GLU A 28 -4.63 -17.16 0.09
CA GLU A 28 -4.46 -18.52 -0.41
C GLU A 28 -5.28 -18.76 -1.68
N ASN A 29 -6.55 -18.33 -1.70
CA ASN A 29 -7.41 -18.47 -2.87
C ASN A 29 -6.88 -17.68 -4.08
N CYS A 30 -6.51 -16.41 -3.90
CA CYS A 30 -5.92 -15.60 -4.96
C CYS A 30 -4.59 -16.20 -5.45
N THR A 31 -3.77 -16.72 -4.54
CA THR A 31 -2.48 -17.34 -4.84
C THR A 31 -2.64 -18.64 -5.62
N ALA A 32 -3.62 -19.48 -5.25
CA ALA A 32 -3.92 -20.71 -5.98
C ALA A 32 -4.40 -20.42 -7.42
N ALA A 33 -5.28 -19.43 -7.59
CA ALA A 33 -5.74 -18.98 -8.90
C ALA A 33 -4.59 -18.39 -9.75
N TYR A 34 -3.70 -17.62 -9.12
CA TYR A 34 -2.49 -17.09 -9.74
C TYR A 34 -1.60 -18.21 -10.29
N TYR A 35 -1.20 -19.18 -9.46
CA TYR A 35 -0.32 -20.26 -9.91
C TYR A 35 -0.96 -21.15 -10.99
N SER A 36 -2.27 -21.39 -10.90
CA SER A 36 -2.99 -22.10 -11.96
C SER A 36 -2.92 -21.33 -13.28
N SER A 37 -3.24 -20.04 -13.27
CA SER A 37 -3.28 -19.22 -14.48
C SER A 37 -1.87 -18.97 -15.04
N LEU A 38 -0.87 -18.87 -14.17
CA LEU A 38 0.54 -18.73 -14.57
C LEU A 38 1.02 -19.98 -15.30
N ARG A 39 0.64 -21.17 -14.84
CA ARG A 39 0.95 -22.42 -15.52
C ARG A 39 0.34 -22.48 -16.93
N ASP A 40 -0.87 -21.94 -17.08
CA ASP A 40 -1.59 -21.93 -18.35
C ASP A 40 -1.08 -20.84 -19.33
N SER A 41 -0.36 -19.84 -18.83
CA SER A 41 0.22 -18.76 -19.65
C SER A 41 1.33 -19.20 -20.62
N ALA A 42 1.88 -20.42 -20.46
CA ALA A 42 2.96 -20.98 -21.27
C ALA A 42 4.21 -20.08 -21.43
N GLY A 43 4.40 -19.09 -20.54
CA GLY A 43 5.49 -18.12 -20.62
C GLY A 43 5.29 -17.01 -21.65
N ASP A 44 4.10 -16.88 -22.24
CA ASP A 44 3.75 -15.70 -23.04
C ASP A 44 3.75 -14.46 -22.15
N PHE A 45 4.55 -13.47 -22.53
CA PHE A 45 4.77 -12.29 -21.71
C PHE A 45 3.46 -11.53 -21.41
N GLY A 46 2.59 -11.36 -22.41
CA GLY A 46 1.31 -10.68 -22.23
C GLY A 46 0.35 -11.45 -21.31
N ALA A 47 0.31 -12.78 -21.47
CA ALA A 47 -0.47 -13.65 -20.60
C ALA A 47 0.06 -13.65 -19.16
N VAL A 48 1.38 -13.69 -18.95
CA VAL A 48 2.00 -13.57 -17.62
C VAL A 48 1.64 -12.23 -16.98
N CYS A 49 1.72 -11.13 -17.72
CA CYS A 49 1.30 -9.82 -17.22
C CYS A 49 -0.17 -9.77 -16.84
N SER A 50 -1.06 -10.34 -17.65
CA SER A 50 -2.49 -10.44 -17.33
C SER A 50 -2.72 -11.24 -16.05
N VAL A 51 -2.01 -12.34 -15.86
CA VAL A 51 -2.15 -13.21 -14.69
C VAL A 51 -1.72 -12.52 -13.41
N ILE A 52 -0.57 -11.82 -13.42
CA ILE A 52 -0.11 -11.08 -12.25
C ILE A 52 -1.08 -9.90 -11.96
N ASN A 53 -1.66 -9.27 -13.00
CA ASN A 53 -2.64 -8.21 -12.83
C ASN A 53 -3.92 -8.72 -12.16
N THR A 54 -4.48 -9.83 -12.65
CA THR A 54 -5.66 -10.49 -12.03
C THR A 54 -5.37 -10.93 -10.60
N TYR A 55 -4.14 -11.35 -10.29
CA TYR A 55 -3.74 -11.65 -8.92
C TYR A 55 -3.76 -10.41 -8.02
N SER A 56 -3.22 -9.28 -8.48
CA SER A 56 -3.28 -8.01 -7.74
C SER A 56 -4.72 -7.54 -7.51
N GLU A 57 -5.57 -7.58 -8.53
CA GLU A 57 -6.99 -7.23 -8.43
C GLU A 57 -7.75 -8.14 -7.45
N CYS A 58 -7.45 -9.44 -7.46
CA CYS A 58 -8.01 -10.40 -6.51
C CYS A 58 -7.66 -10.01 -5.07
N LEU A 59 -6.39 -9.71 -4.78
CA LEU A 59 -5.97 -9.30 -3.44
C LEU A 59 -6.61 -7.97 -3.01
N GLN A 60 -6.75 -7.01 -3.94
CA GLN A 60 -7.39 -5.73 -3.67
C GLN A 60 -8.87 -5.87 -3.28
N THR A 61 -9.55 -6.90 -3.76
CA THR A 61 -10.96 -7.19 -3.40
C THR A 61 -11.12 -7.49 -1.91
N PHE A 62 -10.02 -7.81 -1.21
CA PHE A 62 -10.00 -8.19 0.20
C PHE A 62 -9.15 -7.24 1.06
N SER A 63 -8.85 -6.02 0.59
CA SER A 63 -8.16 -4.99 1.38
C SER A 63 -8.86 -4.70 2.71
N ASP A 64 -10.17 -4.93 2.75
CA ASP A 64 -11.02 -4.65 3.91
C ASP A 64 -10.90 -5.69 5.02
N CYS A 65 -10.19 -6.82 4.81
CA CYS A 65 -9.81 -7.72 5.91
C CYS A 65 -8.87 -7.03 6.93
N ASN A 66 -8.40 -5.80 6.65
CA ASN A 66 -7.63 -4.92 7.55
C ASN A 66 -6.44 -5.62 8.22
N SER A 67 -5.74 -6.43 7.43
CA SER A 67 -4.60 -7.25 7.86
C SER A 67 -3.35 -6.81 7.10
N THR A 68 -2.25 -6.62 7.83
CA THR A 68 -0.94 -6.32 7.27
C THR A 68 -0.55 -7.31 6.17
N ALA A 69 -0.92 -8.58 6.30
CA ALA A 69 -0.61 -9.62 5.32
C ALA A 69 -1.25 -9.35 3.93
N VAL A 70 -2.46 -8.79 3.87
CA VAL A 70 -3.11 -8.45 2.59
C VAL A 70 -2.39 -7.28 1.93
N HIS A 71 -2.04 -6.25 2.70
CA HIS A 71 -1.29 -5.11 2.19
C HIS A 71 0.10 -5.51 1.67
N GLU A 72 0.81 -6.38 2.41
CA GLU A 72 2.10 -6.94 1.98
C GLU A 72 1.96 -7.76 0.69
N ALA A 73 0.92 -8.60 0.58
CA ALA A 73 0.65 -9.38 -0.62
C ALA A 73 0.36 -8.49 -1.84
N ILE A 74 -0.44 -7.43 -1.68
CA ILE A 74 -0.72 -6.44 -2.74
C ILE A 74 0.57 -5.75 -3.17
N ALA A 75 1.38 -5.30 -2.22
CA ALA A 75 2.66 -4.64 -2.50
C ALA A 75 3.63 -5.57 -3.26
N ALA A 76 3.70 -6.84 -2.86
CA ALA A 76 4.52 -7.84 -3.54
C ALA A 76 4.04 -8.13 -4.97
N ALA A 77 2.72 -8.24 -5.18
CA ALA A 77 2.13 -8.43 -6.50
C ALA A 77 2.42 -7.24 -7.43
N ASN A 78 2.24 -6.02 -6.93
CA ASN A 78 2.52 -4.81 -7.71
C ASN A 78 4.02 -4.63 -7.99
N THR A 79 4.90 -4.99 -7.05
CA THR A 79 6.35 -5.00 -7.28
C THR A 79 6.71 -5.98 -8.39
N THR A 80 6.06 -7.16 -8.40
CA THR A 80 6.26 -8.19 -9.43
C THR A 80 5.81 -7.69 -10.82
N LEU A 81 4.68 -6.99 -10.91
CA LEU A 81 4.23 -6.35 -12.16
C LEU A 81 5.26 -5.38 -12.71
N TYR A 82 5.77 -4.50 -11.85
CA TYR A 82 6.76 -3.51 -12.21
C TYR A 82 8.08 -4.13 -12.69
N GLN A 83 8.64 -5.07 -11.91
CA GLN A 83 9.88 -5.76 -12.27
C GLN A 83 9.75 -6.60 -13.55
N SER A 84 8.55 -7.11 -13.82
CA SER A 84 8.26 -7.87 -15.02
C SER A 84 8.04 -6.99 -16.25
N GLY A 85 8.05 -5.65 -16.14
CA GLY A 85 7.75 -4.76 -17.26
C GLY A 85 6.29 -4.83 -17.73
N CYS A 86 5.43 -5.40 -16.90
CA CYS A 86 3.99 -5.46 -17.09
C CYS A 86 3.38 -4.13 -16.67
N GLU A 87 3.70 -3.06 -17.41
CA GLU A 87 3.08 -1.76 -17.17
C GLU A 87 1.56 -1.87 -17.38
N ILE A 88 0.82 -1.78 -16.29
CA ILE A 88 -0.64 -1.71 -16.30
C ILE A 88 -1.00 -0.37 -16.95
N GLU A 89 -1.88 -0.36 -17.96
CA GLU A 89 -2.53 0.86 -18.44
C GLU A 89 -3.35 1.60 -17.35
N ALA A 90 -3.46 1.03 -16.14
CA ALA A 90 -3.88 1.73 -14.92
C ALA A 90 -2.89 2.82 -14.46
N GLN A 91 -1.70 2.90 -15.05
CA GLN A 91 -0.68 3.92 -14.77
C GLN A 91 -1.07 5.35 -15.20
N ASN A 92 -2.14 5.54 -15.98
CA ASN A 92 -2.51 6.89 -16.44
C ASN A 92 -3.16 7.79 -15.38
N CYS A 93 -3.49 7.28 -14.20
CA CYS A 93 -4.07 8.13 -13.14
C CYS A 93 -3.04 8.80 -12.20
N SER A 94 -1.75 8.42 -12.17
CA SER A 94 -0.93 8.77 -11.00
C SER A 94 0.29 9.66 -11.26
N THR A 95 0.98 9.58 -12.39
CA THR A 95 2.30 10.22 -12.51
C THR A 95 2.21 11.75 -12.42
N LYS A 96 1.25 12.40 -13.10
CA LYS A 96 1.10 13.86 -13.04
C LYS A 96 0.67 14.37 -11.66
N GLN A 97 -0.19 13.63 -10.98
CA GLN A 97 -0.74 14.04 -9.68
C GLN A 97 0.25 13.79 -8.55
N ILE A 98 0.96 12.66 -8.55
CA ILE A 98 2.10 12.39 -7.66
C ILE A 98 3.19 13.44 -7.91
N MET A 99 3.58 13.68 -9.17
CA MET A 99 4.56 14.72 -9.48
C MET A 99 4.12 16.10 -8.98
N SER A 100 2.82 16.40 -8.97
CA SER A 100 2.30 17.63 -8.37
C SER A 100 2.53 17.65 -6.85
N CYS A 101 2.21 16.57 -6.12
CA CYS A 101 2.51 16.46 -4.69
C CYS A 101 4.02 16.58 -4.42
N THR A 102 4.85 15.85 -5.15
CA THR A 102 6.31 15.84 -4.98
C THR A 102 6.94 17.19 -5.32
N THR A 103 6.46 17.86 -6.37
CA THR A 103 6.92 19.21 -6.75
C THR A 103 6.53 20.24 -5.69
N ALA A 104 5.29 20.18 -5.20
CA ALA A 104 4.83 21.04 -4.11
C ALA A 104 5.67 20.81 -2.85
N TYR A 105 5.91 19.55 -2.47
CA TYR A 105 6.78 19.20 -1.35
C TYR A 105 8.18 19.76 -1.51
N GLY A 106 8.81 19.55 -2.67
CA GLY A 106 10.17 20.05 -2.96
C GLY A 106 10.28 21.58 -2.91
N ASN A 107 9.27 22.30 -3.38
CA ASN A 107 9.25 23.77 -3.30
C ASN A 107 9.06 24.24 -1.85
N THR A 108 8.09 23.66 -1.14
CA THR A 108 7.77 24.05 0.24
C THR A 108 8.91 23.72 1.19
N ILE A 109 9.55 22.56 1.08
CA ILE A 109 10.66 22.17 1.97
C ILE A 109 11.91 23.03 1.74
N ARG A 110 12.11 23.52 0.50
CA ARG A 110 13.22 24.43 0.16
C ARG A 110 13.03 25.82 0.76
N GLU A 111 11.79 26.28 0.84
CA GLU A 111 11.42 27.60 1.36
C GLU A 111 11.18 27.59 2.87
N SER A 112 11.02 26.40 3.46
CA SER A 112 10.75 26.23 4.89
C SER A 112 12.02 26.37 5.74
N PRO A 113 11.88 26.90 6.97
CA PRO A 113 12.94 26.83 7.97
C PRO A 113 13.36 25.36 8.19
N ARG A 114 14.67 25.09 8.37
CA ARG A 114 15.17 23.75 8.71
C ARG A 114 14.97 23.41 10.19
N THR A 115 13.76 23.65 10.69
CA THR A 115 13.35 23.25 12.04
C THR A 115 12.59 21.94 11.98
N LYS A 116 12.60 21.20 13.09
CA LYS A 116 11.84 19.97 13.24
C LYS A 116 10.35 20.20 12.92
N GLU A 117 9.72 21.21 13.52
CA GLU A 117 8.28 21.46 13.30
C GLU A 117 7.95 21.73 11.83
N ALA A 118 8.80 22.47 11.11
CA ALA A 118 8.58 22.77 9.70
C ALA A 118 8.73 21.52 8.82
N ILE A 119 9.73 20.68 9.07
CA ILE A 119 9.92 19.42 8.33
C ILE A 119 8.73 18.48 8.56
N CYS A 120 8.27 18.35 9.82
CA CYS A 120 7.11 17.53 10.15
C CYS A 120 5.84 18.04 9.45
N SER A 121 5.57 19.35 9.54
CA SER A 121 4.38 19.96 8.94
C SER A 121 4.35 19.77 7.43
N VAL A 122 5.46 20.04 6.73
CA VAL A 122 5.53 19.95 5.27
C VAL A 122 5.44 18.50 4.80
N THR A 123 6.05 17.58 5.53
CA THR A 123 6.01 16.14 5.19
C THR A 123 4.63 15.54 5.47
N ASN A 124 3.91 16.00 6.51
CA ASN A 124 2.52 15.60 6.75
C ASN A 124 1.58 16.09 5.63
N THR A 125 1.71 17.36 5.20
CA THR A 125 0.93 17.85 4.04
C THR A 125 1.22 17.08 2.76
N TYR A 126 2.48 16.66 2.56
CA TYR A 126 2.84 15.78 1.46
C TYR A 126 2.18 14.41 1.58
N MET A 127 2.15 13.82 2.78
CA MET A 127 1.44 12.55 3.02
C MET A 127 -0.06 12.66 2.78
N GLU A 128 -0.73 13.72 3.25
CA GLU A 128 -2.15 13.94 2.99
C GLU A 128 -2.44 14.03 1.49
N CYS A 129 -1.56 14.69 0.73
CA CYS A 129 -1.62 14.76 -0.72
C CYS A 129 -1.53 13.36 -1.33
N LEU A 130 -0.52 12.57 -0.95
CA LEU A 130 -0.33 11.20 -1.46
C LEU A 130 -1.49 10.27 -1.07
N GLN A 131 -2.01 10.38 0.16
CA GLN A 131 -3.12 9.57 0.66
C GLN A 131 -4.44 9.87 -0.07
N THR A 132 -4.66 11.13 -0.46
CA THR A 132 -5.80 11.53 -1.30
C THR A 132 -5.77 10.81 -2.65
N TYR A 133 -4.57 10.55 -3.19
CA TYR A 133 -4.43 9.83 -4.45
C TYR A 133 -4.29 8.32 -4.25
N SER A 134 -3.80 7.83 -3.10
CA SER A 134 -3.68 6.38 -2.85
C SER A 134 -5.03 5.67 -2.78
N SER A 135 -6.10 6.38 -2.41
CA SER A 135 -7.48 5.87 -2.44
C SER A 135 -8.06 5.73 -3.85
N HIS A 136 -7.45 6.37 -4.85
CA HIS A 136 -7.94 6.45 -6.23
C HIS A 136 -6.95 5.92 -7.27
N CYS A 137 -5.69 5.74 -6.88
CA CYS A 137 -4.56 5.35 -7.73
C CYS A 137 -3.70 4.32 -6.98
N ASN A 138 -3.83 3.04 -7.35
CA ASN A 138 -2.99 1.99 -6.79
C ASN A 138 -1.68 1.85 -7.60
N SER A 139 -0.80 2.85 -7.47
CA SER A 139 0.51 2.90 -8.14
C SER A 139 1.63 2.70 -7.13
N ASN A 140 2.62 1.86 -7.45
CA ASN A 140 3.82 1.68 -6.64
C ASN A 140 4.52 3.01 -6.33
N ALA A 141 4.48 3.96 -7.27
CA ALA A 141 5.05 5.28 -7.06
C ALA A 141 4.37 6.05 -5.90
N VAL A 142 3.07 5.83 -5.65
CA VAL A 142 2.38 6.41 -4.48
C VAL A 142 2.85 5.73 -3.20
N HIS A 143 2.93 4.41 -3.21
CA HIS A 143 3.35 3.63 -2.03
C HIS A 143 4.80 3.90 -1.64
N GLU A 144 5.72 3.97 -2.62
CA GLU A 144 7.11 4.37 -2.43
C GLU A 144 7.21 5.80 -1.89
N ALA A 145 6.47 6.75 -2.47
CA ALA A 145 6.44 8.12 -2.01
C ALA A 145 5.91 8.26 -0.56
N ILE A 146 4.91 7.44 -0.18
CA ILE A 146 4.39 7.39 1.19
C ILE A 146 5.43 6.77 2.13
N ALA A 147 6.11 5.69 1.72
CA ALA A 147 7.15 5.05 2.52
C ALA A 147 8.33 6.02 2.79
N ASP A 148 8.76 6.77 1.76
CA ASP A 148 9.80 7.79 1.88
C ASP A 148 9.38 8.95 2.81
N ALA A 149 8.12 9.39 2.71
CA ALA A 149 7.58 10.42 3.59
C ALA A 149 7.54 9.95 5.05
N ASN A 150 7.07 8.73 5.31
CA ASN A 150 7.08 8.12 6.64
C ASN A 150 8.49 7.99 7.22
N MET A 151 9.46 7.58 6.39
CA MET A 151 10.86 7.50 6.81
C MET A 151 11.42 8.88 7.19
N THR A 152 11.06 9.91 6.42
CA THR A 152 11.47 11.29 6.69
C THR A 152 10.88 11.82 8.01
N LEU A 153 9.61 11.52 8.28
CA LEU A 153 8.94 11.85 9.55
C LEU A 153 9.62 11.15 10.73
N TYR A 154 9.88 9.85 10.61
CA TYR A 154 10.57 9.07 11.64
C TYR A 154 11.98 9.61 11.94
N GLN A 155 12.79 9.85 10.90
CA GLN A 155 14.15 10.38 11.06
C GLN A 155 14.17 11.79 11.67
N SER A 156 13.14 12.59 11.40
CA SER A 156 12.98 13.93 11.95
C SER A 156 12.38 13.94 13.36
N GLY A 157 11.99 12.76 13.88
CA GLY A 157 11.36 12.58 15.19
C GLY A 157 9.95 13.16 15.26
N CYS A 158 9.26 13.25 14.13
CA CYS A 158 7.86 13.68 14.05
C CYS A 158 6.95 12.60 14.61
N ASP A 159 5.83 12.99 15.21
CA ASP A 159 4.78 12.05 15.60
C ASP A 159 4.12 11.52 14.31
N LEU A 160 4.02 10.19 14.21
CA LEU A 160 3.41 9.45 13.09
C LEU A 160 1.91 9.24 13.34
#